data_AF-A0A7W1PH28-F1
#
_entry.id   AF-A0A7W1PH28-F1
#
_cell.length_a   1.000
_cell.length_b   1.000
_cell.length_c   1.000
_cell.angle_alpha   90.00
_cell.angle_beta   90.00
_cell.angle_gamma   90.00
#
_symmetry.space_group_name_H-M   'P 1'
#
loop_
_entity.id
_entity.type
_entity.pdbx_description
1 polymer ?
#
loop_
_entity_poly.entity_id
_entity_poly.type
_entity_poly.pdbx_seq_one_letter_code
_entity_poly.pdbx_strand_id
1 'polypeptide(L)'
;MNHPAPIRGGAHPARRLAMRLAFAACITALGACDRPAEMARADSIRADSIAAADTSYRLRPGYIIDSILPVEEELRSFRAGLREPARLSGGADSREELVRRFIDRLAARDTAALAAMALTRAEFASLIYPSSRYTRPPYRTPAGLLWMRIARRRDAGLTRLLRADQPALRYVDHRCAATPEVEGQTRLWRECVVRATRRAGDTLSSRLFGVIVERDGHFKFTDFDNSL
;
A
#
# COMPACT_ATOMS: atom_id res chain seq x y z
N MET A 1 -54.58 24.89 -28.77
CA MET A 1 -54.13 26.00 -29.64
C MET A 1 -52.61 25.94 -29.71
N ASN A 2 -52.08 25.09 -30.60
CA ASN A 2 -51.67 25.40 -31.98
C ASN A 2 -50.25 26.00 -32.05
N HIS A 3 -49.29 25.08 -32.24
CA HIS A 3 -48.13 25.06 -33.17
C HIS A 3 -47.94 26.24 -34.17
N PRO A 4 -46.79 26.35 -34.89
CA PRO A 4 -45.40 25.87 -34.67
C PRO A 4 -44.29 26.87 -35.16
N ALA A 5 -43.03 26.40 -35.17
CA ALA A 5 -41.77 27.00 -35.69
C ALA A 5 -41.76 27.39 -37.20
N PRO A 6 -40.69 28.02 -37.75
CA PRO A 6 -39.62 27.23 -38.42
C PRO A 6 -38.17 27.82 -38.43
N ILE A 7 -37.11 27.00 -38.33
CA ILE A 7 -36.16 26.47 -39.36
C ILE A 7 -35.18 27.48 -40.02
N ARG A 8 -33.86 27.18 -39.91
CA ARG A 8 -32.77 27.17 -40.94
C ARG A 8 -31.43 27.51 -40.24
N GLY A 9 -30.29 26.87 -40.46
CA GLY A 9 -29.81 25.94 -41.48
C GLY A 9 -28.29 26.19 -41.66
N GLY A 10 -27.53 25.19 -42.12
CA GLY A 10 -26.14 25.35 -42.61
C GLY A 10 -25.11 24.58 -41.78
N ALA A 11 -24.76 23.35 -42.14
CA ALA A 11 -23.82 22.95 -43.21
C ALA A 11 -22.35 22.89 -42.75
N HIS A 12 -21.82 21.65 -42.73
CA HIS A 12 -20.40 21.31 -42.67
C HIS A 12 -19.58 21.94 -43.81
N PRO A 13 -18.25 22.07 -43.63
CA PRO A 13 -17.34 21.11 -44.27
C PRO A 13 -16.23 20.66 -43.29
N ALA A 14 -15.91 19.37 -43.13
CA ALA A 14 -15.20 18.51 -44.09
C ALA A 14 -13.84 19.05 -44.55
N ARG A 15 -12.83 18.17 -44.45
CA ARG A 15 -11.51 18.17 -45.11
C ARG A 15 -10.42 19.07 -44.52
N ARG A 16 -9.41 18.42 -43.91
CA ARG A 16 -8.04 18.42 -44.46
C ARG A 16 -7.39 17.04 -44.28
N LEU A 17 -7.54 16.23 -45.33
CA LEU A 17 -6.69 15.10 -45.65
C LEU A 17 -5.80 15.57 -46.82
N ALA A 18 -4.48 15.56 -46.63
CA ALA A 18 -3.41 15.59 -47.64
C ALA A 18 -2.16 16.20 -46.99
N MET A 19 -0.91 15.85 -47.26
CA MET A 19 -0.21 14.89 -48.13
C MET A 19 1.27 15.37 -48.11
N ARG A 20 2.21 14.49 -48.48
CA ARG A 20 3.69 14.65 -48.65
C ARG A 20 4.46 14.15 -47.42
N LEU A 21 5.09 12.96 -47.40
CA LEU A 21 5.78 12.16 -48.44
C LEU A 21 6.89 12.95 -49.13
N ALA A 22 8.13 12.82 -48.65
CA ALA A 22 9.25 12.22 -49.41
C ALA A 22 10.63 12.46 -48.74
N PHE A 23 11.36 11.36 -48.58
CA PHE A 23 12.81 11.15 -48.76
C PHE A 23 13.86 12.04 -48.08
N ALA A 24 14.66 11.41 -47.22
CA ALA A 24 16.08 11.17 -47.54
C ALA A 24 16.65 10.02 -46.68
N ALA A 25 17.11 8.98 -47.37
CA ALA A 25 17.83 7.85 -46.82
C ALA A 25 19.29 8.23 -46.54
N CYS A 26 19.85 7.73 -45.44
CA CYS A 26 21.28 7.47 -45.33
C CYS A 26 21.49 6.10 -44.71
N ILE A 27 21.81 5.17 -45.60
CA ILE A 27 22.29 3.83 -45.31
C ILE A 27 23.69 3.95 -44.71
N THR A 28 23.90 3.41 -43.51
CA THR A 28 25.18 2.80 -43.15
C THR A 28 24.91 1.46 -42.49
N ALA A 29 25.23 0.41 -43.23
CA ALA A 29 25.34 -0.96 -42.73
C ALA A 29 26.70 -1.13 -42.03
N LEU A 30 26.73 -1.93 -40.95
CA LEU A 30 27.74 -2.94 -40.60
C LEU A 30 27.71 -3.19 -39.09
N GLY A 31 27.41 -4.44 -38.68
CA GLY A 31 27.59 -4.88 -37.29
C GLY A 31 26.44 -5.68 -36.67
N ALA A 32 25.73 -6.53 -37.42
CA ALA A 32 24.89 -7.56 -36.80
C ALA A 32 25.79 -8.69 -36.28
N CYS A 33 26.25 -8.57 -35.04
CA CYS A 33 26.82 -9.70 -34.30
C CYS A 33 25.68 -10.52 -33.69
N ASP A 34 25.56 -11.78 -34.14
CA ASP A 34 24.77 -12.85 -33.54
C ASP A 34 25.04 -13.02 -32.04
N ARG A 35 24.32 -12.28 -31.19
CA ARG A 35 24.36 -12.43 -29.72
C ARG A 35 23.03 -12.70 -28.98
N PRO A 36 21.82 -12.66 -29.58
CA PRO A 36 20.59 -12.91 -28.80
C PRO A 36 20.26 -14.41 -28.63
N ALA A 37 20.70 -15.29 -29.54
CA ALA A 37 20.33 -16.70 -29.53
C ALA A 37 21.14 -17.55 -28.51
N GLU A 38 22.36 -17.14 -28.20
CA GLU A 38 23.25 -17.87 -27.28
C GLU A 38 22.91 -17.58 -25.80
N MET A 39 22.56 -16.33 -25.46
CA MET A 39 22.05 -15.96 -24.13
C MET A 39 20.71 -16.65 -23.82
N ALA A 40 19.79 -16.71 -24.77
CA ALA A 40 18.50 -17.39 -24.58
C ALA A 40 18.63 -18.90 -24.31
N ARG A 41 19.63 -19.56 -24.92
CA ARG A 41 19.94 -20.99 -24.67
C ARG A 41 20.62 -21.21 -23.31
N ALA A 42 21.49 -20.30 -22.88
CA ALA A 42 22.11 -20.38 -21.57
C ALA A 42 21.09 -20.22 -20.43
N ASP A 43 20.11 -19.32 -20.59
CA ASP A 43 19.02 -19.13 -19.63
C ASP A 43 18.04 -20.31 -19.61
N SER A 44 17.74 -20.93 -20.76
CA SER A 44 16.88 -22.12 -20.81
C SER A 44 17.53 -23.34 -20.13
N ILE A 45 18.83 -23.58 -20.38
CA ILE A 45 19.57 -24.68 -19.73
C ILE A 45 19.61 -24.49 -18.21
N ARG A 46 19.74 -23.25 -17.72
CA ARG A 46 19.70 -22.94 -16.27
C ARG A 46 18.32 -23.15 -15.68
N ALA A 47 17.27 -22.69 -16.36
CA ALA A 47 15.88 -22.85 -15.92
C ALA A 47 15.48 -24.33 -15.85
N ASP A 48 15.87 -25.11 -16.87
CA ASP A 48 15.60 -26.54 -16.94
C ASP A 48 16.36 -27.32 -15.86
N SER A 49 17.60 -26.91 -15.54
CA SER A 49 18.39 -27.53 -14.48
C SER A 49 17.80 -27.30 -13.08
N ILE A 50 17.24 -26.12 -12.82
CA ILE A 50 16.57 -25.81 -11.54
C ILE A 50 15.24 -26.56 -11.44
N ALA A 51 14.46 -26.62 -12.52
CA ALA A 51 13.18 -27.32 -12.56
C ALA A 51 13.32 -28.84 -12.44
N ALA A 52 14.32 -29.43 -13.10
CA ALA A 52 14.61 -30.87 -13.04
C ALA A 52 15.16 -31.29 -11.66
N ALA A 53 15.98 -30.44 -11.02
CA ALA A 53 16.44 -30.70 -9.66
C ALA A 53 15.28 -30.68 -8.66
N ASP A 54 14.41 -29.66 -8.71
CA ASP A 54 13.29 -29.47 -7.78
C ASP A 54 12.22 -30.60 -7.87
N THR A 55 11.97 -31.12 -9.07
CA THR A 55 11.04 -32.25 -9.26
C THR A 55 11.60 -33.57 -8.71
N SER A 56 12.91 -33.80 -8.80
CA SER A 56 13.54 -35.03 -8.33
C SER A 56 13.49 -35.23 -6.81
N TYR A 57 13.49 -34.14 -6.03
CA TYR A 57 13.39 -34.22 -4.57
C TYR A 57 11.95 -34.45 -4.09
N ARG A 58 10.96 -33.84 -4.75
CA ARG A 58 9.53 -33.94 -4.39
C ARG A 58 8.90 -35.30 -4.65
N LEU A 59 9.50 -36.11 -5.52
CA LEU A 59 9.00 -37.44 -5.88
C LEU A 59 9.49 -38.56 -4.94
N ARG A 60 10.29 -38.24 -3.92
CA ARG A 60 10.76 -39.24 -2.95
C ARG A 60 9.64 -39.60 -1.97
N PRO A 61 9.27 -40.90 -1.84
CA PRO A 61 8.32 -41.34 -0.81
C PRO A 61 8.85 -40.97 0.58
N GLY A 62 8.09 -40.22 1.37
CA GLY A 62 8.51 -39.69 2.67
C GLY A 62 9.14 -38.29 2.62
N TYR A 63 9.15 -37.61 1.47
CA TYR A 63 9.55 -36.20 1.38
C TYR A 63 8.51 -35.30 2.07
N ILE A 64 8.75 -35.01 3.34
CA ILE A 64 8.02 -34.01 4.11
C ILE A 64 8.71 -32.67 3.85
N ILE A 65 7.98 -31.71 3.27
CA ILE A 65 8.42 -30.31 3.24
C ILE A 65 8.33 -29.79 4.67
N ASP A 66 9.40 -29.97 5.44
CA ASP A 66 9.53 -29.51 6.83
C ASP A 66 9.88 -28.00 6.89
N SER A 67 9.45 -27.25 5.87
CA SER A 67 9.89 -25.87 5.58
C SER A 67 9.01 -24.80 6.22
N ILE A 68 8.40 -25.09 7.37
CA ILE A 68 7.83 -24.03 8.21
C ILE A 68 8.86 -23.76 9.29
N LEU A 69 9.73 -22.77 9.03
CA LEU A 69 10.64 -22.28 10.05
C LEU A 69 9.82 -21.88 11.30
N PRO A 70 10.31 -22.12 12.52
CA PRO A 70 9.67 -21.60 13.72
C PRO A 70 9.48 -20.08 13.60
N VAL A 71 8.38 -19.56 14.17
CA VAL A 71 8.02 -18.13 14.09
C VAL A 71 9.16 -17.22 14.58
N GLU A 72 9.94 -17.69 15.54
CA GLU A 72 11.11 -17.01 16.10
C GLU A 72 12.24 -16.86 15.07
N GLU A 73 12.47 -17.90 14.26
CA GLU A 73 13.46 -17.89 13.18
C GLU A 73 13.04 -16.94 12.06
N GLU A 74 11.76 -17.02 11.66
CA GLU A 74 11.18 -16.11 10.68
C GLU A 74 11.25 -14.66 11.14
N LEU A 75 10.96 -14.39 12.43
CA LEU A 75 11.06 -13.06 13.01
C LEU A 75 12.51 -12.57 13.05
N ARG A 76 13.47 -13.44 13.37
CA ARG A 76 14.89 -13.08 13.35
C ARG A 76 15.34 -12.69 11.95
N SER A 77 15.01 -13.52 10.96
CA SER A 77 15.27 -13.23 9.54
C SER A 77 14.58 -11.94 9.09
N PHE A 78 13.32 -11.72 9.50
CA PHE A 78 12.56 -10.52 9.17
C PHE A 78 13.15 -9.25 9.77
N ARG A 79 13.83 -9.34 10.93
CA ARG A 79 14.53 -8.23 11.60
C ARG A 79 15.93 -7.98 11.07
N ALA A 80 16.49 -8.88 10.25
CA ALA A 80 17.84 -8.72 9.72
C ALA A 80 17.99 -7.38 8.98
N GLY A 81 19.00 -6.60 9.37
CA GLY A 81 19.28 -5.27 8.82
C GLY A 81 18.37 -4.14 9.32
N LEU A 82 17.43 -4.40 10.24
CA LEU A 82 16.62 -3.36 10.86
C LEU A 82 17.26 -2.85 12.15
N ARG A 83 17.24 -1.52 12.35
CA ARG A 83 17.55 -0.92 13.65
C ARG A 83 16.35 -1.10 14.57
N GLU A 84 16.57 -1.65 15.76
CA GLU A 84 15.52 -1.82 16.76
C GLU A 84 15.07 -0.48 17.35
N PRO A 85 13.79 -0.09 17.20
CA PRO A 85 13.26 1.12 17.80
C PRO A 85 12.91 0.90 19.27
N ALA A 86 13.23 1.87 20.13
CA ALA A 86 12.84 1.84 21.54
C ALA A 86 11.36 2.20 21.76
N ARG A 87 10.76 2.96 20.85
CA ARG A 87 9.36 3.42 20.92
C ARG A 87 8.81 3.71 19.53
N LEU A 88 7.49 3.92 19.46
CA LEU A 88 6.85 4.45 18.26
C LEU A 88 7.35 5.89 17.98
N SER A 89 7.70 6.15 16.73
CA SER A 89 8.27 7.42 16.26
C SER A 89 7.38 8.04 15.18
N GLY A 90 7.29 9.37 15.10
CA GLY A 90 6.42 10.05 14.13
C GLY A 90 4.91 9.95 14.42
N GLY A 91 4.55 9.36 15.57
CA GLY A 91 3.19 9.31 16.09
C GLY A 91 2.76 10.57 16.84
N ALA A 92 1.80 10.40 17.75
CA ALA A 92 1.34 11.43 18.69
C ALA A 92 1.11 10.85 20.09
N ASP A 93 0.90 11.70 21.09
CA ASP A 93 0.70 11.31 22.50
C ASP A 93 -0.79 11.09 22.87
N SER A 94 -1.69 11.28 21.90
CA SER A 94 -3.10 10.91 22.02
C SER A 94 -3.69 10.54 20.66
N ARG A 95 -4.79 9.78 20.66
CA ARG A 95 -5.55 9.46 19.44
C ARG A 95 -6.07 10.72 18.75
N GLU A 96 -6.59 11.66 19.53
CA GLU A 96 -7.13 12.91 19.02
C GLU A 96 -6.07 13.73 18.31
N GLU A 97 -4.88 13.83 18.89
CA GLU A 97 -3.78 14.57 18.27
C GLU A 97 -3.26 13.88 17.01
N LEU A 98 -3.19 12.54 17.00
CA LEU A 98 -2.84 11.78 15.80
C LEU A 98 -3.83 12.05 14.66
N VAL A 99 -5.14 11.98 14.93
CA VAL A 99 -6.18 12.13 13.92
C VAL A 99 -6.31 13.58 13.44
N ARG A 100 -6.22 14.56 14.35
CA ARG A 100 -6.19 15.98 13.99
C ARG A 100 -5.03 16.27 13.03
N ARG A 101 -3.80 15.89 13.42
CA ARG A 101 -2.62 16.06 12.58
C ARG A 101 -2.77 15.34 11.24
N PHE A 102 -3.34 14.13 11.23
CA PHE A 102 -3.61 13.41 9.99
C PHE A 102 -4.50 14.23 9.03
N ILE A 103 -5.60 14.80 9.52
CA ILE A 103 -6.49 15.63 8.71
C ILE A 103 -5.78 16.90 8.21
N ASP A 104 -5.01 17.56 9.07
CA ASP A 104 -4.25 18.75 8.68
C ASP A 104 -3.21 18.44 7.58
N ARG A 105 -2.48 17.32 7.70
CA ARG A 105 -1.49 16.89 6.70
C ARG A 105 -2.15 16.40 5.42
N LEU A 106 -3.32 15.77 5.52
CA LEU A 106 -4.11 15.38 4.36
C LEU A 106 -4.60 16.62 3.59
N ALA A 107 -5.11 17.63 4.29
CA ALA A 107 -5.52 18.90 3.69
C ALA A 107 -4.35 19.64 3.02
N ALA A 108 -3.15 19.56 3.61
CA ALA A 108 -1.92 20.11 3.05
C ALA A 108 -1.28 19.21 1.96
N ARG A 109 -1.81 18.01 1.72
CA ARG A 109 -1.24 16.97 0.84
C ARG A 109 0.25 16.65 1.16
N ASP A 110 0.61 16.71 2.44
CA ASP A 110 1.97 16.45 2.94
C ASP A 110 2.21 14.94 3.05
N THR A 111 2.64 14.34 1.94
CA THR A 111 2.81 12.89 1.82
C THR A 111 3.88 12.33 2.77
N ALA A 112 4.94 13.10 3.02
CA ALA A 112 6.02 12.70 3.91
C ALA A 112 5.53 12.65 5.36
N ALA A 113 4.80 13.68 5.81
CA ALA A 113 4.23 13.69 7.15
C ALA A 113 3.16 12.60 7.34
N LEU A 114 2.31 12.37 6.33
CA LEU A 114 1.34 11.27 6.37
C LEU A 114 2.04 9.92 6.51
N ALA A 115 3.05 9.64 5.68
CA ALA A 115 3.81 8.40 5.74
C ALA A 115 4.47 8.17 7.11
N ALA A 116 4.97 9.23 7.76
CA ALA A 116 5.59 9.14 9.09
C ALA A 116 4.60 8.76 10.21
N MET A 117 3.30 9.03 10.04
CA MET A 117 2.26 8.66 11.01
C MET A 117 1.88 7.19 10.98
N ALA A 118 2.24 6.46 9.92
CA ALA A 118 2.02 5.02 9.81
C ALA A 118 3.18 4.21 10.39
N LEU A 119 2.88 3.00 10.89
CA LEU A 119 3.89 2.06 11.36
C LEU A 119 4.99 1.83 10.32
N THR A 120 6.23 1.77 10.80
CA THR A 120 7.38 1.34 10.02
C THR A 120 7.59 -0.17 10.17
N ARG A 121 8.36 -0.75 9.24
CA ARG A 121 8.72 -2.18 9.29
C ARG A 121 9.44 -2.53 10.60
N ALA A 122 10.34 -1.66 11.06
CA ALA A 122 11.11 -1.86 12.28
C ALA A 122 10.22 -1.80 13.53
N GLU A 123 9.33 -0.79 13.62
CA GLU A 123 8.37 -0.69 14.73
C GLU A 123 7.43 -1.91 14.75
N PHE A 124 6.91 -2.33 13.60
CA PHE A 124 6.09 -3.53 13.51
C PHE A 124 6.86 -4.76 14.01
N ALA A 125 8.09 -4.98 13.52
CA ALA A 125 8.89 -6.16 13.85
C ALA A 125 9.29 -6.21 15.33
N SER A 126 9.68 -5.09 15.92
CA SER A 126 10.22 -5.04 17.29
C SER A 126 9.15 -4.82 18.35
N LEU A 127 8.17 -3.94 18.08
CA LEU A 127 7.26 -3.45 19.12
C LEU A 127 5.86 -4.08 19.05
N ILE A 128 5.40 -4.45 17.86
CA ILE A 128 3.99 -4.86 17.65
C ILE A 128 3.85 -6.37 17.49
N TYR A 129 4.57 -6.95 16.53
CA TYR A 129 4.43 -8.35 16.17
C TYR A 129 4.69 -9.34 17.32
N PRO A 130 5.72 -9.18 18.18
CA PRO A 130 6.07 -10.19 19.17
C PRO A 130 4.97 -10.51 20.18
N SER A 131 4.15 -9.51 20.55
CA SER A 131 3.02 -9.70 21.46
C SER A 131 1.69 -9.92 20.74
N SER A 132 1.68 -9.92 19.41
CA SER A 132 0.46 -10.07 18.63
C SER A 132 -0.10 -11.48 18.71
N ARG A 133 -1.42 -11.63 18.52
CA ARG A 133 -2.07 -12.96 18.47
C ARG A 133 -1.53 -13.85 17.35
N TYR A 134 -0.88 -13.26 16.35
CA TYR A 134 -0.35 -13.96 15.20
C TYR A 134 0.92 -14.77 15.49
N THR A 135 1.56 -14.59 16.64
CA THR A 135 2.73 -15.40 17.05
C THR A 135 2.32 -16.75 17.64
N ARG A 136 1.02 -16.99 17.87
CA ARG A 136 0.51 -18.15 18.59
C ARG A 136 -0.57 -18.89 17.79
N PRO A 137 -0.88 -20.17 18.12
CA PRO A 137 -2.05 -20.85 17.59
C PRO A 137 -3.34 -20.04 17.83
N PRO A 138 -4.35 -20.14 16.95
CA PRO A 138 -4.38 -20.96 15.74
C PRO A 138 -3.70 -20.31 14.51
N TYR A 139 -3.21 -19.07 14.64
CA TYR A 139 -2.79 -18.28 13.49
C TYR A 139 -1.36 -18.54 13.02
N ARG A 140 -0.38 -18.53 13.95
CA ARG A 140 1.07 -18.67 13.68
C ARG A 140 1.49 -18.07 12.33
N THR A 141 1.16 -16.81 12.11
CA THR A 141 1.34 -16.17 10.81
C THR A 141 2.71 -15.47 10.75
N PRO A 142 3.54 -15.76 9.74
CA PRO A 142 4.84 -15.11 9.57
C PRO A 142 4.77 -13.58 9.55
N ALA A 143 5.71 -12.93 10.24
CA ALA A 143 5.80 -11.46 10.33
C ALA A 143 5.83 -10.80 8.94
N GLY A 144 6.58 -11.38 8.01
CA GLY A 144 6.71 -10.88 6.64
C GLY A 144 5.38 -10.83 5.88
N LEU A 145 4.52 -11.83 6.06
CA LEU A 145 3.21 -11.88 5.39
C LEU A 145 2.24 -10.83 5.94
N LEU A 146 2.23 -10.62 7.25
CA LEU A 146 1.44 -9.57 7.88
C LEU A 146 1.94 -8.19 7.47
N TRP A 147 3.25 -7.97 7.51
CA TRP A 147 3.85 -6.70 7.10
C TRP A 147 3.55 -6.39 5.63
N MET A 148 3.66 -7.38 4.73
CA MET A 148 3.30 -7.20 3.33
C MET A 148 1.85 -6.74 3.17
N ARG A 149 0.91 -7.31 3.94
CA ARG A 149 -0.49 -6.87 3.93
C ARG A 149 -0.64 -5.43 4.41
N ILE A 150 0.01 -5.07 5.53
CA ILE A 150 -0.01 -3.73 6.11
C ILE A 150 0.56 -2.72 5.11
N ALA A 151 1.75 -2.97 4.57
CA ALA A 151 2.43 -2.10 3.61
C ALA A 151 1.57 -1.86 2.35
N ARG A 152 0.99 -2.92 1.76
CA ARG A 152 0.11 -2.77 0.59
C ARG A 152 -1.12 -1.92 0.89
N ARG A 153 -1.77 -2.14 2.04
CA ARG A 153 -2.96 -1.35 2.45
C ARG A 153 -2.60 0.11 2.72
N ARG A 154 -1.43 0.35 3.32
CA ARG A 154 -0.90 1.70 3.55
C ARG A 154 -0.70 2.43 2.22
N ASP A 155 0.04 1.83 1.29
CA ASP A 155 0.43 2.51 0.05
C ASP A 155 -0.79 2.73 -0.88
N ALA A 156 -1.66 1.73 -1.01
CA ALA A 156 -2.90 1.85 -1.77
C ALA A 156 -3.88 2.85 -1.14
N GLY A 157 -4.01 2.81 0.19
CA GLY A 157 -4.87 3.70 0.96
C GLY A 157 -4.44 5.16 0.85
N LEU A 158 -3.14 5.43 1.03
CA LEU A 158 -2.57 6.77 0.88
C LEU A 158 -2.77 7.32 -0.53
N THR A 159 -2.54 6.49 -1.55
CA THR A 159 -2.79 6.87 -2.95
C THR A 159 -4.25 7.29 -3.16
N ARG A 160 -5.20 6.55 -2.58
CA ARG A 160 -6.63 6.88 -2.69
C ARG A 160 -6.98 8.19 -1.98
N LEU A 161 -6.49 8.37 -0.76
CA LEU A 161 -6.67 9.60 0.02
C LEU A 161 -6.16 10.84 -0.74
N LEU A 162 -4.96 10.73 -1.35
CA LEU A 162 -4.35 11.83 -2.08
C LEU A 162 -5.02 12.11 -3.42
N ARG A 163 -5.66 11.12 -4.04
CA ARG A 163 -6.42 11.30 -5.29
C ARG A 163 -7.83 11.83 -5.07
N ALA A 164 -8.40 11.60 -3.89
CA ALA A 164 -9.72 12.10 -3.56
C ALA A 164 -9.74 13.64 -3.59
N ASP A 165 -10.76 14.21 -4.22
CA ASP A 165 -10.95 15.65 -4.26
C ASP A 165 -11.53 16.14 -2.92
N GLN A 166 -10.64 16.40 -1.96
CA GLN A 166 -11.01 16.84 -0.61
C GLN A 166 -10.28 18.12 -0.19
N PRO A 167 -10.52 19.25 -0.88
CA PRO A 167 -9.88 20.50 -0.53
C PRO A 167 -10.38 21.02 0.83
N ALA A 168 -9.43 21.44 1.67
CA ALA A 168 -9.65 22.14 2.94
C ALA A 168 -10.50 21.36 3.97
N LEU A 169 -10.15 20.09 4.21
CA LEU A 169 -10.65 19.36 5.36
C LEU A 169 -10.25 20.05 6.66
N ARG A 170 -11.18 20.09 7.63
CA ARG A 170 -10.89 20.50 9.01
C ARG A 170 -11.41 19.44 9.96
N TYR A 171 -10.57 19.02 10.89
CA TYR A 171 -10.93 18.01 11.89
C TYR A 171 -12.07 18.53 12.80
N VAL A 172 -13.07 17.68 13.04
CA VAL A 172 -14.15 17.93 14.01
C VAL A 172 -14.01 16.97 15.18
N ASP A 173 -14.16 15.68 14.91
CA ASP A 173 -14.03 14.61 15.90
C ASP A 173 -13.66 13.28 15.23
N HIS A 174 -13.45 12.24 16.05
CA HIS A 174 -13.44 10.87 15.60
C HIS A 174 -14.04 9.96 16.67
N ARG A 175 -14.52 8.80 16.26
CA ARG A 175 -14.98 7.73 17.15
C ARG A 175 -14.42 6.41 16.68
N CYS A 176 -13.88 5.63 17.60
CA CYS A 176 -13.46 4.25 17.36
C CYS A 176 -14.35 3.32 18.20
N ALA A 177 -14.18 2.01 18.05
CA ALA A 177 -14.77 1.04 18.97
C ALA A 177 -14.47 1.43 20.44
N ALA A 178 -15.46 1.28 21.31
CA ALA A 178 -15.38 1.73 22.71
C ALA A 178 -14.27 1.03 23.49
N THR A 179 -14.07 -0.26 23.21
CA THR A 179 -13.05 -1.10 23.85
C THR A 179 -11.98 -1.45 22.83
N PRO A 180 -10.69 -1.12 23.09
CA PRO A 180 -9.60 -1.54 22.21
C PRO A 180 -9.33 -3.04 22.35
N GLU A 181 -8.85 -3.66 21.28
CA GLU A 181 -8.24 -5.00 21.39
C GLU A 181 -6.86 -4.86 22.05
N VAL A 182 -6.57 -5.72 23.03
CA VAL A 182 -5.30 -5.70 23.77
C VAL A 182 -4.44 -6.90 23.36
N GLU A 183 -3.22 -6.62 22.91
CA GLU A 183 -2.22 -7.62 22.50
C GLU A 183 -0.90 -7.37 23.25
N GLY A 184 -0.81 -7.92 24.47
CA GLY A 184 0.29 -7.64 25.39
C GLY A 184 0.24 -6.19 25.87
N GLN A 185 1.30 -5.41 25.58
CA GLN A 185 1.38 -3.99 25.91
C GLN A 185 0.80 -3.07 24.82
N THR A 186 0.31 -3.66 23.73
CA THR A 186 -0.22 -2.93 22.58
C THR A 186 -1.74 -2.88 22.67
N ARG A 187 -2.34 -1.70 22.44
CA ARG A 187 -3.78 -1.54 22.25
C ARG A 187 -4.09 -1.20 20.79
N LEU A 188 -5.12 -1.82 20.24
CA LEU A 188 -5.56 -1.64 18.85
C LEU A 188 -6.97 -1.06 18.85
N TRP A 189 -7.08 0.18 18.37
CA TRP A 189 -8.34 0.89 18.22
C TRP A 189 -8.85 0.72 16.80
N ARG A 190 -9.95 -0.01 16.65
CA ARG A 190 -10.57 -0.34 15.37
C ARG A 190 -11.82 0.49 15.10
N GLU A 191 -12.34 0.34 13.88
CA GLU A 191 -13.65 0.89 13.48
C GLU A 191 -13.72 2.40 13.67
N CYS A 192 -12.60 3.08 13.42
CA CYS A 192 -12.52 4.51 13.57
C CYS A 192 -13.23 5.21 12.40
N VAL A 193 -14.19 6.07 12.73
CA VAL A 193 -14.87 6.99 11.82
C VAL A 193 -14.44 8.40 12.17
N VAL A 194 -13.99 9.14 11.16
CA VAL A 194 -13.57 10.54 11.31
C VAL A 194 -14.67 11.45 10.82
N ARG A 195 -14.97 12.50 11.60
CA ARG A 195 -15.79 13.62 11.17
C ARG A 195 -14.91 14.82 10.85
N ALA A 196 -15.06 15.37 9.66
CA ALA A 196 -14.36 16.55 9.20
C ALA A 196 -15.30 17.45 8.40
N THR A 197 -15.13 18.77 8.47
CA THR A 197 -15.83 19.70 7.58
C THR A 197 -15.01 19.98 6.34
N ARG A 198 -15.70 20.24 5.22
CA ARG A 198 -15.10 20.72 3.97
C ARG A 198 -15.38 22.20 3.78
N ARG A 199 -14.71 22.82 2.79
CA ARG A 199 -14.88 24.25 2.48
C ARG A 199 -16.33 24.65 2.15
N ALA A 200 -17.12 23.74 1.57
CA ALA A 200 -18.52 23.99 1.24
C ALA A 200 -19.46 23.92 2.47
N GLY A 201 -18.92 23.67 3.67
CA GLY A 201 -19.69 23.57 4.91
C GLY A 201 -20.31 22.18 5.15
N ASP A 202 -20.24 21.27 4.17
CA ASP A 202 -20.65 19.89 4.34
C ASP A 202 -19.69 19.11 5.25
N THR A 203 -20.24 18.11 5.94
CA THR A 203 -19.48 17.25 6.85
C THR A 203 -19.21 15.89 6.19
N LEU A 204 -17.94 15.54 6.10
CA LEU A 204 -17.48 14.18 5.81
C LEU A 204 -17.53 13.36 7.11
N SER A 205 -18.17 12.19 7.05
CA SER A 205 -18.11 11.18 8.10
C SER A 205 -17.74 9.84 7.47
N SER A 206 -16.47 9.43 7.56
CA SER A 206 -15.97 8.24 6.88
C SER A 206 -14.77 7.62 7.58
N ARG A 207 -14.45 6.36 7.24
CA ARG A 207 -13.21 5.72 7.64
C ARG A 207 -12.11 6.12 6.67
N LEU A 208 -11.16 6.92 7.17
CA LEU A 208 -10.06 7.47 6.38
C LEU A 208 -8.73 6.74 6.59
N PHE A 209 -8.65 5.86 7.58
CA PHE A 209 -7.48 5.05 7.90
C PHE A 209 -7.90 3.73 8.54
N GLY A 210 -6.93 2.83 8.70
CA GLY A 210 -7.15 1.53 9.32
C GLY A 210 -7.23 1.59 10.84
N VAL A 211 -6.34 0.86 11.51
CA VAL A 211 -6.31 0.74 12.97
C VAL A 211 -5.37 1.81 13.55
N ILE A 212 -5.73 2.38 14.70
CA ILE A 212 -4.77 3.14 15.52
C ILE A 212 -4.14 2.16 16.51
N VAL A 213 -2.81 2.06 16.46
CA VAL A 213 -2.02 1.32 17.44
C VAL A 213 -1.55 2.27 18.53
N GLU A 214 -1.70 1.84 19.78
CA GLU A 214 -1.17 2.51 20.97
C GLU A 214 -0.17 1.59 21.64
N ARG A 215 0.98 2.14 22.01
CA ARG A 215 1.97 1.47 22.82
C ARG A 215 2.75 2.50 23.64
N ASP A 216 2.86 2.26 24.95
CA ASP A 216 3.59 3.12 25.88
C ASP A 216 3.18 4.61 25.78
N GLY A 217 1.87 4.87 25.61
CA GLY A 217 1.31 6.23 25.49
C GLY A 217 1.49 6.90 24.11
N HIS A 218 2.12 6.22 23.14
CA HIS A 218 2.29 6.74 21.78
C HIS A 218 1.36 6.06 20.79
N PHE A 219 0.86 6.84 19.82
CA PHE A 219 -0.17 6.44 18.88
C PHE A 219 0.31 6.57 17.42
N LYS A 220 0.06 5.55 16.60
CA LYS A 220 0.31 5.55 15.15
C LYS A 220 -0.82 4.85 14.39
N PHE A 221 -0.90 5.04 13.08
CA PHE A 221 -1.75 4.21 12.23
C PHE A 221 -1.04 2.92 11.85
N THR A 222 -1.75 1.81 11.76
CA THR A 222 -1.19 0.58 11.15
C THR A 222 -1.05 0.76 9.65
N ASP A 223 -2.10 1.29 9.02
CA ASP A 223 -2.22 1.49 7.59
C ASP A 223 -3.30 2.57 7.29
N PHE A 224 -3.48 2.87 6.01
CA PHE A 224 -4.45 3.84 5.52
C PHE A 224 -5.64 3.19 4.82
N ASP A 225 -6.02 1.97 5.21
CA ASP A 225 -7.21 1.33 4.65
C ASP A 225 -8.44 2.20 4.89
N ASN A 226 -9.17 2.54 3.82
CA ASN A 226 -10.23 3.55 3.86
C ASN A 226 -11.41 3.16 2.97
N SER A 227 -12.56 3.78 3.24
CA SER A 227 -13.83 3.57 2.53
C SER A 227 -14.17 4.69 1.54
N LEU A 228 -13.16 5.43 1.06
CA LEU A 228 -13.32 6.40 -0.03
C LEU A 228 -13.47 5.68 -1.38
#